data_AF-A0A8S0G484-F1
#
_entry.id   AF-A0A8S0G484-F1
#
_cell.length_a   1.000
_cell.length_b   1.000
_cell.length_c   1.000
_cell.angle_alpha   90.00
_cell.angle_beta   90.00
_cell.angle_gamma   90.00
#
_symmetry.space_group_name_H-M   'P 1'
#
loop_
_entity.id
_entity.type
_entity.pdbx_description
1 polymer ?
#
loop_
_entity_poly.entity_id
_entity_poly.type
_entity_poly.pdbx_seq_one_letter_code
_entity_poly.pdbx_strand_id
1 'polypeptide(L)'
;MHETDSGEGVIFLTDIAGAPPYRVASLLSHKHSRCEVISGVTLPLIEQMMACRETMTSSAFRERIVELGAPEVSSLWHQQQKNPPFVLKHNLYEY
;
A
#
# COMPACT_ATOMS: atom_id res chain seq x y z
N MET A 1 14.27 5.30 4.82
CA MET A 1 14.15 4.40 3.66
C MET A 1 15.50 4.05 3.05
N HIS A 2 16.46 4.97 2.92
CA HIS A 2 17.77 4.67 2.28
C HIS A 2 18.55 3.49 2.88
N GLU A 3 18.40 3.17 4.16
CA GLU A 3 19.09 2.02 4.76
C GLU A 3 18.38 0.68 4.52
N THR A 4 17.12 0.70 4.10
CA THR A 4 16.27 -0.50 3.96
C THR A 4 15.89 -0.77 2.51
N ASP A 5 15.82 0.27 1.68
CA ASP A 5 15.53 0.15 0.26
C ASP A 5 16.78 -0.25 -0.52
N SER A 6 16.83 -1.50 -0.97
CA SER A 6 17.87 -2.03 -1.86
C SER A 6 17.65 -1.67 -3.33
N GLY A 7 16.64 -0.85 -3.64
CA GLY A 7 16.24 -0.47 -5.00
C GLY A 7 15.01 -1.21 -5.51
N GLU A 8 14.50 -2.19 -4.76
CA GLU A 8 13.29 -2.96 -5.08
C GLU A 8 12.01 -2.36 -4.48
N GLY A 9 12.14 -1.33 -3.63
CA GLY A 9 11.04 -0.69 -2.94
C GLY A 9 10.83 -1.19 -1.52
N VAL A 10 9.85 -0.61 -0.84
CA VAL A 10 9.58 -0.84 0.59
C VAL A 10 8.11 -1.16 0.79
N ILE A 11 7.82 -2.07 1.72
CA ILE A 11 6.46 -2.43 2.11
C ILE A 11 6.26 -2.02 3.57
N PHE A 12 5.32 -1.12 3.82
CA PHE A 12 4.88 -0.76 5.16
C PHE A 12 3.70 -1.64 5.56
N LEU A 13 3.85 -2.34 6.69
CA LEU A 13 2.80 -3.15 7.30
C LEU A 13 2.33 -2.44 8.56
N THR A 14 1.03 -2.15 8.66
CA THR A 14 0.42 -1.53 9.84
C THR A 14 -0.78 -2.33 10.31
N ASP A 15 -1.06 -2.26 11.60
CA ASP A 15 -2.19 -2.93 12.25
C ASP A 15 -3.53 -2.25 11.93
N ILE A 16 -3.62 -0.92 12.04
CA ILE A 16 -4.90 -0.19 11.98
C ILE A 16 -4.90 0.83 10.84
N ALA A 17 -5.88 0.73 9.95
CA ALA A 17 -6.10 1.72 8.89
C ALA A 17 -6.44 3.10 9.49
N GLY A 18 -5.81 4.16 8.97
CA GLY A 18 -6.05 5.54 9.42
C GLY A 18 -5.38 5.93 10.74
N ALA A 19 -4.79 4.98 11.48
CA ALA A 19 -4.02 5.27 12.69
C ALA A 19 -2.73 6.07 12.38
N PRO A 20 -2.08 6.71 13.37
CA PRO A 20 -0.87 7.51 13.13
C PRO A 20 0.24 6.77 12.37
N PRO A 21 0.59 5.50 12.67
CA PRO A 21 1.59 4.76 11.90
C PRO A 21 1.21 4.61 10.42
N TYR A 22 -0.04 4.26 10.14
CA TYR A 22 -0.58 4.16 8.79
C TYR A 22 -0.49 5.50 8.04
N ARG A 23 -0.93 6.60 8.67
CA ARG A 23 -0.92 7.93 8.04
C ARG A 23 0.50 8.37 7.68
N VAL A 24 1.47 8.13 8.57
CA VAL A 24 2.88 8.44 8.29
C VAL A 24 3.40 7.58 7.15
N ALA A 25 3.13 6.27 7.14
CA ALA A 25 3.50 5.38 6.04
C ALA A 25 2.90 5.83 4.70
N SER A 26 1.62 6.20 4.67
CA SER A 26 0.96 6.75 3.48
C SER A 26 1.61 8.05 3.00
N LEU A 27 1.96 8.97 3.90
CA LEU A 27 2.64 10.21 3.51
C LEU A 27 4.05 9.96 2.95
N LEU A 28 4.77 8.99 3.53
CA LEU A 28 6.09 8.60 3.07
C LEU A 28 6.04 7.92 1.70
N SER A 29 5.03 7.08 1.43
CA SER A 29 4.92 6.36 0.16
C SER A 29 4.71 7.30 -1.04
N HIS A 30 4.13 8.49 -0.86
CA HIS A 30 3.97 9.47 -1.94
C HIS A 30 5.30 10.03 -2.46
N LYS A 31 6.35 10.02 -1.63
CA LYS A 31 7.67 10.57 -2.00
C LYS A 31 8.57 9.55 -2.70
N HIS A 32 8.17 8.27 -2.74
CA HIS A 32 9.01 7.18 -3.21
C HIS A 32 8.23 6.24 -4.13
N SER A 33 8.67 6.13 -5.38
CA SER A 33 8.15 5.12 -6.30
C SER A 33 8.39 3.71 -5.74
N ARG A 34 7.42 2.80 -5.90
CA ARG A 34 7.48 1.38 -5.43
C ARG A 34 7.39 1.21 -3.90
N CYS A 35 6.70 2.11 -3.22
CA CYS A 35 6.33 1.93 -1.82
C CYS A 35 4.89 1.44 -1.68
N GLU A 36 4.72 0.29 -1.03
CA GLU A 36 3.41 -0.29 -0.73
C GLU A 36 3.07 -0.04 0.74
N VAL A 37 1.80 0.26 1.03
CA VAL A 37 1.29 0.47 2.39
C VAL A 37 0.08 -0.43 2.59
N ILE A 38 0.16 -1.34 3.57
CA ILE A 38 -0.87 -2.32 3.88
C ILE A 38 -1.26 -2.17 5.35
N SER A 39 -2.57 -2.05 5.61
CA SER A 39 -3.18 -1.96 6.93
C SER A 39 -3.95 -3.23 7.29
N GLY A 40 -4.28 -3.42 8.56
CA GLY A 40 -5.04 -4.59 9.03
C GLY A 40 -4.16 -5.81 9.31
N VAL A 41 -2.84 -5.65 9.25
CA VAL A 41 -1.91 -6.79 9.22
C VAL A 41 -1.77 -7.37 10.63
N THR A 42 -1.93 -8.69 10.74
CA THR A 42 -1.79 -9.45 11.98
C THR A 42 -0.52 -10.32 11.94
N LEU A 43 0.01 -10.70 13.10
CA LEU A 43 1.20 -11.54 13.17
C LEU A 43 1.06 -12.88 12.41
N PRO A 44 -0.05 -13.64 12.52
CA PRO A 44 -0.21 -14.88 11.76
C PRO A 44 -0.20 -14.67 10.24
N LEU A 45 -0.74 -13.54 9.76
CA LEU A 45 -0.73 -13.20 8.35
C LEU A 45 0.70 -12.87 7.87
N ILE A 46 1.49 -12.17 8.70
CA ILE A 46 2.91 -11.91 8.41
C ILE A 46 3.67 -13.23 8.29
N GLU A 47 3.52 -14.15 9.24
CA GLU A 47 4.21 -15.44 9.23
C GLU A 47 3.99 -16.22 7.93
N GLN A 48 2.74 -16.23 7.42
CA GLN A 48 2.42 -16.85 6.14
C GLN A 48 3.08 -16.15 4.96
N MET A 49 3.15 -14.81 5.00
CA MET A 49 3.67 -14.00 3.91
C MET A 49 5.19 -13.89 3.89
N MET A 50 5.89 -14.11 5.01
CA MET A 50 7.35 -13.98 5.08
C MET A 50 8.07 -14.91 4.10
N ALA A 51 7.59 -16.15 3.94
CA ALA A 51 8.15 -17.12 2.98
C ALA A 51 8.01 -16.66 1.52
N CYS A 52 7.02 -15.81 1.24
CA CYS A 52 6.74 -15.27 -0.09
C CYS A 52 7.55 -14.00 -0.40
N ARG A 53 8.23 -13.39 0.58
CA ARG A 53 8.87 -12.08 0.40
C ARG A 53 9.93 -12.08 -0.70
N GLU A 54 10.75 -13.12 -0.80
CA GLU A 54 11.85 -13.17 -1.76
C GLU A 54 11.44 -13.71 -3.15
N THR A 55 10.19 -14.17 -3.31
CA THR A 55 9.75 -14.85 -4.53
C THR A 55 8.89 -13.98 -5.44
N MET A 56 8.57 -12.75 -5.03
CA MET A 56 7.66 -11.87 -5.76
C MET A 56 7.99 -10.38 -5.60
N THR A 57 7.46 -9.57 -6.51
CA THR A 57 7.58 -8.11 -6.45
C THR A 57 6.76 -7.53 -5.29
N SER A 58 7.06 -6.30 -4.88
CA SER A 58 6.29 -5.60 -3.84
C SER A 58 4.79 -5.46 -4.17
N SER A 59 4.47 -5.20 -5.44
CA SER A 59 3.08 -5.14 -5.91
C SER A 59 2.38 -6.51 -5.85
N ALA A 60 3.06 -7.59 -6.24
CA ALA A 60 2.51 -8.94 -6.14
C ALA A 60 2.33 -9.38 -4.68
N PHE A 61 3.27 -9.00 -3.80
CA PHE A 61 3.15 -9.20 -2.36
C PHE A 61 1.91 -8.51 -1.80
N ARG A 62 1.66 -7.25 -2.20
CA ARG A 62 0.47 -6.50 -1.81
C ARG A 62 -0.82 -7.19 -2.24
N GLU A 63 -0.92 -7.64 -3.49
CA GLU A 63 -2.11 -8.36 -3.94
C GLU A 63 -2.33 -9.62 -3.10
N ARG A 64 -1.27 -10.40 -2.90
CA ARG A 64 -1.35 -11.69 -2.22
C ARG A 64 -1.72 -11.57 -0.73
N ILE A 65 -1.14 -10.62 -0.01
CA ILE A 65 -1.45 -10.42 1.41
C ILE A 65 -2.87 -9.87 1.62
N VAL A 66 -3.38 -9.06 0.69
CA VAL A 66 -4.76 -8.57 0.74
C VAL A 66 -5.74 -9.69 0.42
N GLU A 67 -5.42 -10.57 -0.53
CA GLU A 67 -6.23 -11.75 -0.88
C GLU A 67 -6.31 -12.77 0.28
N LEU A 68 -5.19 -13.02 0.96
CA LEU A 68 -5.13 -13.93 2.11
C LEU A 68 -5.66 -13.32 3.41
N GLY A 69 -5.65 -12.00 3.49
CA GLY A 69 -6.03 -11.24 4.67
C GLY A 69 -7.52 -11.35 4.99
N ALA A 70 -7.84 -11.09 6.25
CA ALA A 70 -9.22 -10.90 6.68
C ALA A 70 -9.80 -9.59 6.08
N PRO A 71 -11.12 -9.35 6.14
CA PRO A 71 -11.75 -8.18 5.51
C PRO A 71 -11.20 -6.81 5.95
N GLU A 72 -10.59 -6.73 7.13
CA GLU A 72 -9.91 -5.55 7.65
C GLU A 72 -8.56 -5.26 6.96
N VAL A 73 -7.97 -6.25 6.28
CA VAL A 73 -6.71 -6.09 5.55
C VAL A 73 -6.98 -5.34 4.24
N SER A 74 -6.24 -4.26 4.04
CA SER A 74 -6.38 -3.44 2.84
C SER A 74 -5.06 -2.75 2.51
N SER A 75 -4.88 -2.32 1.27
CA SER A 75 -3.73 -1.50 0.89
C SER A 75 -4.14 -0.10 0.46
N LEU A 76 -3.23 0.85 0.64
CA LEU A 76 -3.42 2.24 0.18
C LEU A 76 -3.73 2.28 -1.32
N TRP A 77 -3.07 1.45 -2.13
CA TRP A 77 -3.33 1.33 -3.56
C TRP A 77 -4.79 0.95 -3.83
N HIS A 78 -5.32 -0.10 -3.18
CA HIS A 78 -6.71 -0.50 -3.33
C HIS A 78 -7.70 0.59 -2.92
N GLN A 79 -7.36 1.38 -1.89
CA GLN A 79 -8.20 2.48 -1.43
C GLN A 79 -8.21 3.66 -2.42
N GLN A 80 -7.05 4.00 -3.00
CA GLN A 80 -6.94 5.07 -4.00
C GLN A 80 -7.71 4.76 -5.29
N GLN A 81 -7.79 3.50 -5.69
CA GLN A 81 -8.55 3.10 -6.88
C GLN A 81 -10.07 3.30 -6.74
N LYS A 82 -10.60 3.23 -5.52
CA LYS A 82 -12.03 3.42 -5.24
C LYS A 82 -12.45 4.88 -5.27
N ASN A 83 -11.52 5.79 -4.99
CA ASN A 83 -11.74 7.24 -4.97
C ASN A 83 -10.73 7.92 -5.91
N PRO A 84 -10.88 7.76 -7.24
CA PRO A 84 -9.99 8.42 -8.16
C PRO A 84 -10.05 9.94 -7.94
N PRO A 85 -8.93 10.67 -8.08
CA PRO A 85 -8.94 12.10 -7.97
C PRO A 85 -10.01 12.67 -8.91
N PHE A 86 -10.85 13.56 -8.39
CA PHE A 86 -11.84 14.21 -9.24
C PHE A 86 -11.10 15.03 -10.31
N VAL A 87 -11.45 14.78 -11.57
CA VAL A 87 -10.88 15.53 -12.70
C VAL A 87 -11.79 16.72 -12.95
N LEU A 88 -11.32 17.93 -12.61
CA LEU A 88 -11.99 19.17 -13.00
C LEU A 88 -11.85 19.35 -14.51
N LYS A 89 -12.90 19.01 -15.28
CA LYS A 89 -12.99 19.33 -16.70
C LYS A 89 -13.19 20.84 -16.89
N HIS A 90 -12.11 21.59 -17.03
CA HIS A 90 -12.16 23.05 -17.23
C HIS A 90 -12.58 23.50 -18.64
N ASN A 91 -12.74 22.59 -19.60
CA ASN A 91 -12.93 22.95 -21.02
C ASN A 91 -14.34 22.65 -21.57
N LEU A 92 -15.40 22.78 -20.76
CA LEU A 92 -16.77 22.57 -21.24
C LEU A 92 -17.44 23.83 -21.82
N TYR A 93 -16.79 24.99 -21.73
CA TYR A 93 -17.31 26.26 -22.24
C TYR A 93 -16.19 27.12 -22.85
N GLU A 94 -15.53 26.63 -23.90
CA GLU A 94 -14.90 27.53 -24.87
C GLU A 94 -15.97 27.86 -25.93
N TYR A 95 -16.48 29.09 -25.90
CA TYR A 95 -17.37 29.68 -26.90
C TYR A 95 -16.56 30.46 -27.94
#